data_AF-A0A816KS64-F1
#
_entry.id   AF-A0A816KS64-F1
#
_cell.length_a   1.000
_cell.length_b   1.000
_cell.length_c   1.000
_cell.angle_alpha   90.00
_cell.angle_beta   90.00
_cell.angle_gamma   90.00
#
_symmetry.space_group_name_H-M   'P 1'
#
loop_
_entity.id
_entity.type
_entity.pdbx_description
1 polymer ?
#
loop_
_entity_poly.entity_id
_entity_poly.type
_entity_poly.pdbx_seq_one_letter_code
_entity_poly.pdbx_strand_id
1 'polypeptide(L)'
;MSITSISVIFSTNVWIYTTLKFIIGFSRSQTWSYALVLISERVSTRWRPRATMIPFTFFVLGFMSLSGIAFLAQHSSWRFLYLYTAVPAIFYCIFLYIFALESPRWLHMQGNDEEAINVLKSMSSKNKPYLESLVSQLPPEQETSEELPRYSIY
;
A
#
# COMPACT_ATOMS: atom_id res chain seq x y z
N MET A 1 7.43 3.26 9.26
CA MET A 1 7.48 2.04 10.12
C MET A 1 8.90 1.65 10.48
N SER A 2 9.74 1.31 9.51
CA SER A 2 11.09 0.77 9.80
C SER A 2 11.98 1.78 10.53
N ILE A 3 11.98 3.05 10.10
CA ILE A 3 12.76 4.12 10.72
C ILE A 3 12.32 4.35 12.18
N THR A 4 11.00 4.51 12.41
CA THR A 4 10.42 4.72 13.74
C THR A 4 10.69 3.54 14.68
N SER A 5 10.68 2.30 14.17
CA SER A 5 11.01 1.11 14.97
C SER A 5 12.49 1.06 15.38
N ILE A 6 13.40 1.52 14.52
CA ILE A 6 14.83 1.63 14.85
C ILE A 6 15.04 2.73 15.90
N SER A 7 14.36 3.87 15.77
CA SER A 7 14.41 4.96 16.76
C SER A 7 13.93 4.54 18.15
N VAL A 8 12.97 3.61 18.25
CA VAL A 8 12.48 3.07 19.54
C VAL A 8 13.59 2.35 20.32
N ILE A 9 14.59 1.77 19.65
CA ILE A 9 15.70 1.06 20.31
C ILE A 9 16.55 2.02 21.15
N PHE A 10 16.72 3.25 20.70
CA PHE A 10 17.50 4.29 21.37
C PHE A 10 16.71 5.05 22.45
N SER A 11 15.41 4.78 22.58
CA SER A 11 14.57 5.45 23.57
C SER A 11 14.91 4.98 24.99
N THR A 12 15.44 5.89 25.81
CA THR A 12 15.68 5.71 27.24
C THR A 12 14.56 6.28 28.11
N ASN A 13 13.70 7.15 27.56
CA ASN A 13 12.59 7.78 28.28
C ASN A 13 11.24 7.18 27.87
N VAL A 14 10.35 6.95 28.84
CA VAL A 14 9.01 6.38 28.63
C VAL A 14 8.15 7.29 27.75
N TRP A 15 8.27 8.61 27.89
CA TRP A 15 7.50 9.57 27.09
C TRP A 15 7.87 9.52 25.60
N ILE A 16 9.17 9.43 25.31
CA ILE A 16 9.66 9.29 23.92
C ILE A 16 9.17 7.96 23.34
N TYR A 17 9.23 6.88 24.13
CA TYR A 17 8.75 5.57 23.73
C TYR A 17 7.25 5.56 23.38
N THR A 18 6.40 6.18 24.21
CA THR A 18 4.95 6.21 23.97
C THR A 18 4.58 7.08 22.78
N THR A 19 5.21 8.24 22.58
CA THR A 19 4.99 9.07 21.38
C THR A 19 5.41 8.35 20.11
N LEU A 20 6.56 7.67 20.10
CA LEU A 20 6.99 6.87 18.95
C LEU A 20 6.01 5.72 18.65
N LYS A 21 5.49 5.05 19.69
CA LYS A 21 4.46 4.01 19.54
C LYS A 21 3.17 4.56 18.95
N PHE A 22 2.76 5.77 19.34
CA PHE A 22 1.58 6.43 18.77
C PHE A 22 1.76 6.69 17.28
N ILE A 23 2.91 7.23 16.86
CA ILE A 23 3.23 7.50 15.44
C ILE A 23 3.24 6.19 14.62
N ILE A 24 3.78 5.11 15.18
CA ILE A 24 3.76 3.77 14.57
C ILE A 24 2.32 3.27 14.41
N GLY A 25 1.45 3.49 15.39
CA GLY A 25 0.03 3.14 15.30
C GLY A 25 -0.68 3.88 14.18
N PHE A 26 -0.55 5.21 14.15
CA PHE A 26 -1.19 6.07 13.15
C PHE A 26 -0.73 5.73 11.73
N SER A 27 0.57 5.58 11.54
CA SER A 27 1.09 5.24 10.23
C SER A 27 0.61 3.83 9.78
N ARG A 28 0.32 2.90 10.71
CA ARG A 28 -0.10 1.53 10.38
C ARG A 28 -1.55 1.48 9.92
N SER A 29 -2.44 2.24 10.57
CA SER A 29 -3.82 2.36 10.10
C SER A 29 -3.87 2.97 8.71
N GLN A 30 -3.04 3.98 8.44
CA GLN A 30 -3.05 4.65 7.14
C GLN A 30 -2.54 3.75 6.02
N THR A 31 -1.45 3.01 6.25
CA THR A 31 -0.95 2.04 5.26
C THR A 31 -2.00 0.99 4.90
N TRP A 32 -2.76 0.50 5.87
CA TRP A 32 -3.82 -0.49 5.61
C TRP A 32 -4.94 0.09 4.73
N SER A 33 -5.37 1.32 5.00
CA SER A 33 -6.38 2.00 4.18
C SER A 33 -5.94 2.14 2.72
N TYR A 34 -4.71 2.58 2.48
CA TYR A 34 -4.17 2.70 1.12
C TYR A 34 -4.05 1.34 0.41
N ALA A 35 -3.60 0.31 1.12
CA ALA A 35 -3.50 -1.03 0.56
C ALA A 35 -4.88 -1.58 0.14
N LEU A 36 -5.92 -1.36 0.94
CA LEU A 36 -7.28 -1.78 0.58
C LEU A 36 -7.81 -1.05 -0.65
N VAL A 37 -7.60 0.27 -0.74
CA VAL A 37 -7.99 1.06 -1.92
C VAL A 37 -7.30 0.53 -3.17
N LEU A 38 -5.98 0.36 -3.13
CA LEU A 38 -5.19 -0.18 -4.25
C LEU A 38 -5.69 -1.57 -4.69
N ILE A 39 -5.90 -2.50 -3.75
CA ILE A 39 -6.42 -3.84 -4.07
C ILE A 39 -7.81 -3.75 -4.70
N SER A 40 -8.67 -2.86 -4.18
CA SER A 40 -10.03 -2.70 -4.67
C SER A 40 -10.09 -2.12 -6.09
N GLU A 41 -9.10 -1.33 -6.48
CA GLU A 41 -8.97 -0.74 -7.82
C GLU A 41 -8.38 -1.73 -8.82
N ARG A 42 -7.47 -2.60 -8.39
CA ARG A 42 -6.88 -3.63 -9.27
C ARG A 42 -7.81 -4.79 -9.56
N VAL A 43 -8.67 -5.13 -8.59
CA VAL A 43 -9.43 -6.38 -8.62
C VAL A 43 -10.90 -6.10 -8.92
N SER A 44 -11.41 -6.79 -9.94
CA SER A 44 -12.84 -6.77 -10.29
C SER A 44 -13.72 -7.17 -9.10
N THR A 45 -14.92 -6.58 -8.99
CA THR A 45 -15.89 -6.75 -7.89
C THR A 45 -16.13 -8.22 -7.49
N ARG A 46 -16.10 -9.14 -8.46
CA ARG A 46 -16.28 -10.59 -8.22
C ARG A 46 -15.17 -11.23 -7.40
N TRP A 47 -13.93 -10.76 -7.53
CA TRP A 47 -12.74 -11.33 -6.89
C TRP A 47 -12.25 -10.52 -5.70
N ARG A 48 -12.81 -9.33 -5.50
CA ARG A 48 -12.42 -8.39 -4.44
C ARG A 48 -12.36 -9.03 -3.04
N PRO A 49 -13.34 -9.83 -2.58
CA PRO A 49 -13.27 -10.46 -1.25
C PRO A 49 -12.08 -11.41 -1.10
N ARG A 50 -11.78 -12.21 -2.13
CA ARG A 50 -10.64 -13.13 -2.12
C ARG A 50 -9.32 -12.37 -2.10
N ALA A 51 -9.22 -11.30 -2.90
CA ALA A 51 -8.03 -10.47 -2.95
C ALA A 51 -7.74 -9.75 -1.63
N THR A 52 -8.77 -9.31 -0.90
CA THR A 52 -8.61 -8.71 0.43
C THR A 52 -8.28 -9.72 1.53
N MET A 53 -8.66 -10.99 1.38
CA MET A 53 -8.37 -12.03 2.37
C MET A 53 -6.90 -12.48 2.35
N ILE A 54 -6.26 -12.48 1.18
CA ILE A 54 -4.84 -12.85 1.04
C ILE A 54 -3.93 -12.04 1.99
N PRO A 55 -3.90 -10.70 1.97
CA PRO A 55 -3.06 -9.92 2.88
C PRO A 55 -3.47 -10.08 4.35
N PHE A 56 -4.76 -10.34 4.64
CA PHE A 56 -5.22 -10.62 6.00
C PHE A 56 -4.65 -11.94 6.53
N THR A 57 -4.61 -12.99 5.71
CA THR A 57 -3.98 -14.26 6.08
C THR A 57 -2.48 -14.08 6.36
N PHE A 58 -1.76 -13.36 5.49
CA PHE A 58 -0.35 -13.04 5.73
C PHE A 58 -0.13 -12.23 7.01
N PHE A 59 -1.04 -11.30 7.33
CA PHE A 59 -1.01 -10.55 8.57
C PHE A 59 -1.13 -11.47 9.79
N VAL A 60 -2.11 -12.37 9.82
CA VAL A 60 -2.29 -13.33 10.92
C VAL A 60 -1.08 -14.25 11.06
N LEU A 61 -0.56 -14.78 9.94
CA LEU A 61 0.66 -15.60 9.93
C LEU A 61 1.87 -14.83 10.49
N GLY A 62 1.99 -13.54 10.18
CA GLY A 62 3.01 -12.67 10.74
C GLY A 62 2.89 -12.48 12.26
N PHE A 63 1.66 -12.38 12.79
CA PHE A 63 1.44 -12.34 14.25
C PHE A 63 1.79 -13.65 14.93
N MET A 64 1.44 -14.79 14.31
CA MET A 64 1.78 -16.11 14.84
C MET A 64 3.30 -16.33 14.86
N SER A 65 4.00 -15.97 13.77
CA SER A 65 5.46 -16.09 13.72
C SER A 65 6.15 -15.17 14.74
N LEU A 66 5.60 -13.97 14.98
CA LEU A 66 6.10 -13.05 15.99
C LEU A 66 6.05 -13.66 17.40
N SER A 67 5.00 -14.42 17.72
CA SER A 67 4.90 -15.15 18.99
C SER A 67 6.01 -16.20 19.13
N GLY A 68 6.35 -16.90 18.05
CA GLY A 68 7.47 -17.86 18.04
C GLY A 68 8.82 -17.17 18.23
N ILE A 69 9.06 -16.06 17.54
CA ILE A 69 10.28 -15.25 17.67
C ILE A 69 10.42 -14.69 19.10
N ALA A 70 9.32 -14.26 19.71
CA ALA A 70 9.31 -13.79 21.10
C ALA A 70 9.75 -14.86 22.10
N PHE A 71 9.32 -16.12 21.90
CA PHE A 71 9.74 -17.25 22.72
C PHE A 71 11.24 -17.54 22.57
N LEU A 72 11.76 -17.57 21.33
CA LEU A 72 13.18 -17.78 21.05
C LEU A 72 14.07 -16.65 21.61
N ALA A 73 13.57 -15.42 21.61
CA ALA A 73 14.28 -14.25 22.10
C ALA A 73 14.09 -14.00 23.60
N GLN A 74 13.49 -14.93 24.37
CA GLN A 74 13.20 -14.76 25.80
C GLN A 74 14.45 -14.47 26.64
N HIS A 75 15.62 -14.97 26.23
CA HIS A 75 16.91 -14.70 26.88
C HIS A 75 17.62 -13.44 26.38
N SER A 76 17.07 -12.78 25.36
CA SER A 76 17.66 -11.62 24.71
C SER A 76 16.91 -10.33 25.10
N SER A 77 17.56 -9.17 24.96
CA SER A 77 16.89 -7.89 25.24
C SER A 77 15.69 -7.69 24.30
N TRP A 78 14.60 -7.14 24.82
CA TRP A 78 13.39 -6.79 24.05
C TRP A 78 13.70 -5.92 22.82
N ARG A 79 14.83 -5.19 22.83
CA ARG A 79 15.33 -4.38 21.70
C ARG A 79 15.60 -5.22 20.45
N PHE A 80 16.06 -6.46 20.61
CA PHE A 80 16.33 -7.35 19.47
C PHE A 80 15.05 -7.77 18.73
N LEU A 81 13.90 -7.82 19.41
CA LEU A 81 12.60 -8.06 18.75
C LEU A 81 12.27 -6.97 17.73
N TYR A 82 12.63 -5.72 18.01
CA TYR A 82 12.46 -4.61 17.08
C TYR A 82 13.39 -4.76 15.87
N LEU A 83 14.60 -5.29 16.06
CA LEU A 83 15.54 -5.55 14.98
C LEU A 83 15.06 -6.71 14.08
N TYR A 84 14.63 -7.82 14.68
CA TYR A 84 14.08 -8.97 13.94
C TYR A 84 12.84 -8.63 13.13
N THR A 85 12.00 -7.71 13.61
CA THR A 85 10.81 -7.25 12.87
C THR A 85 11.13 -6.16 11.84
N ALA A 86 12.20 -5.38 12.03
CA ALA A 86 12.62 -4.36 11.08
C ALA A 86 13.18 -4.97 9.78
N VAL A 87 13.92 -6.08 9.86
CA VAL A 87 14.50 -6.76 8.69
C VAL A 87 13.44 -7.15 7.65
N PRO A 88 12.42 -7.98 7.96
CA PRO A 88 11.39 -8.34 6.98
C PRO A 88 10.56 -7.13 6.53
N ALA A 89 10.39 -6.11 7.38
CA ALA A 89 9.72 -4.87 6.98
C ALA A 89 10.51 -4.10 5.90
N ILE A 90 11.83 -4.05 5.99
CA ILE A 90 12.69 -3.42 4.97
C ILE A 90 12.61 -4.20 3.66
N PHE A 91 12.73 -5.53 3.70
CA PHE A 91 12.57 -6.37 2.50
C PHE A 91 11.21 -6.15 1.84
N TYR A 92 10.15 -6.09 2.64
CA TYR A 92 8.80 -5.80 2.13
C TYR A 92 8.71 -4.41 1.49
N CYS A 93 9.31 -3.36 2.09
CA CYS A 93 9.34 -2.03 1.50
C CYS A 93 10.08 -2.00 0.15
N ILE A 94 11.21 -2.70 0.04
CA ILE A 94 11.97 -2.81 -1.23
C ILE A 94 11.13 -3.55 -2.27
N PHE A 95 10.54 -4.67 -1.87
CA PHE A 95 9.69 -5.46 -2.77
C PHE A 95 8.48 -4.65 -3.25
N LEU A 96 7.81 -3.93 -2.35
CA LEU A 96 6.74 -3.03 -2.72
C LEU A 96 7.22 -1.93 -3.65
N TYR A 97 8.36 -1.30 -3.40
CA TYR A 97 8.86 -0.24 -4.28
C TYR A 97 9.10 -0.73 -5.72
N ILE A 98 9.58 -1.96 -5.89
CA ILE A 98 9.85 -2.55 -7.21
C ILE A 98 8.55 -3.02 -7.90
N PHE A 99 7.61 -3.58 -7.16
CA PHE A 99 6.40 -4.20 -7.71
C PHE A 99 5.15 -3.32 -7.65
N ALA A 100 5.20 -2.18 -6.96
CA ALA A 100 4.07 -1.26 -6.87
C ALA A 100 3.86 -0.57 -8.22
N LEU A 101 2.96 -1.15 -9.02
CA LEU A 101 2.36 -0.46 -10.13
C LEU A 101 1.37 0.58 -9.57
N GLU A 102 1.34 1.78 -10.16
CA GLU A 102 0.42 2.84 -9.76
C GLU A 102 -1.03 2.58 -10.17
N SER A 103 -1.98 3.09 -9.38
CA SER A 103 -3.40 2.87 -9.64
C SER A 103 -3.81 3.44 -11.01
N PRO A 104 -4.46 2.66 -11.89
CA PRO A 104 -4.93 3.15 -13.18
C PRO A 104 -5.91 4.32 -13.04
N ARG A 105 -6.70 4.33 -11.95
CA ARG A 105 -7.67 5.38 -11.68
C ARG A 105 -6.99 6.69 -11.25
N TRP A 106 -5.93 6.59 -10.46
CA TRP A 106 -5.15 7.76 -10.05
C TRP A 106 -4.41 8.37 -11.24
N LEU A 107 -3.79 7.54 -12.09
CA LEU A 107 -3.14 8.00 -13.32
C LEU A 107 -4.10 8.74 -14.25
N HIS A 108 -5.32 8.23 -14.44
CA HIS A 108 -6.36 8.91 -15.23
C HIS A 108 -6.77 10.26 -14.61
N MET A 109 -6.95 10.33 -13.29
CA MET A 109 -7.28 11.59 -12.60
C MET A 109 -6.16 12.63 -12.67
N GLN A 110 -4.92 12.18 -12.84
CA GLN A 110 -3.74 13.03 -12.99
C GLN A 110 -3.53 13.50 -14.45
N GLY A 111 -4.38 13.05 -15.39
CA GLY A 111 -4.27 13.36 -16.82
C GLY A 111 -3.28 12.49 -17.59
N ASN A 112 -2.72 11.44 -16.97
CA ASN A 112 -1.76 10.53 -17.58
C ASN A 112 -2.45 9.26 -18.09
N ASP A 113 -3.28 9.45 -19.12
CA ASP A 113 -4.15 8.40 -19.66
C ASP A 113 -3.38 7.28 -20.35
N GLU A 114 -2.26 7.59 -21.02
CA GLU A 114 -1.42 6.59 -21.67
C GLU A 114 -0.83 5.59 -20.67
N GLU A 115 -0.35 6.07 -19.52
CA GLU A 115 0.21 5.20 -18.48
C GLU A 115 -0.89 4.39 -17.80
N ALA A 116 -2.06 4.98 -17.54
CA ALA A 116 -3.23 4.26 -17.02
C ALA A 116 -3.62 3.09 -17.94
N ILE A 117 -3.63 3.32 -19.26
CA ILE A 117 -3.94 2.32 -20.29
C ILE A 117 -2.87 1.23 -20.35
N ASN A 118 -1.58 1.58 -20.28
CA ASN A 118 -0.48 0.60 -20.25
C ASN A 118 -0.60 -0.33 -19.05
N VAL A 119 -0.91 0.24 -17.89
CA VAL A 119 -1.17 -0.51 -16.67
C VAL A 119 -2.40 -1.42 -16.84
N LEU A 120 -3.51 -0.93 -17.40
CA LEU A 120 -4.70 -1.74 -17.70
C LEU A 120 -4.42 -2.88 -18.71
N LYS A 121 -3.62 -2.62 -19.76
CA LYS A 121 -3.20 -3.61 -20.77
C LYS A 121 -2.35 -4.73 -20.14
N SER A 122 -1.45 -4.38 -19.22
CA SER A 122 -0.66 -5.39 -18.48
C SER A 122 -1.51 -6.28 -17.58
N MET A 123 -2.61 -5.75 -17.03
CA MET A 123 -3.53 -6.49 -16.16
C MET A 123 -4.57 -7.32 -16.92
N SER A 124 -4.97 -6.86 -18.11
CA SER A 124 -6.01 -7.49 -18.92
C SER A 124 -5.47 -7.95 -20.27
N SER A 125 -4.70 -9.04 -20.25
CA SER A 125 -4.21 -9.66 -21.49
C SER A 125 -5.35 -10.17 -22.40
N LYS A 126 -6.54 -10.42 -21.84
CA LYS A 126 -7.73 -10.92 -22.57
C LYS A 126 -8.56 -9.83 -23.26
N ASN A 127 -8.51 -8.57 -22.79
CA ASN A 127 -9.31 -7.46 -23.37
C ASN A 127 -8.46 -6.46 -24.15
N LYS A 128 -7.23 -6.81 -24.56
CA LYS A 128 -6.37 -5.98 -25.43
C LYS A 128 -7.11 -5.32 -26.61
N PRO A 129 -7.92 -6.03 -27.42
CA PRO A 129 -8.61 -5.40 -28.55
C PRO A 129 -9.70 -4.39 -28.12
N TYR A 130 -10.37 -4.60 -27.00
CA TYR A 130 -11.36 -3.66 -26.46
C TYR A 130 -10.67 -2.40 -25.90
N LEU A 131 -9.56 -2.57 -25.18
CA LEU A 131 -8.77 -1.45 -24.68
C LEU A 131 -8.16 -0.63 -25.82
N GLU A 132 -7.69 -1.28 -26.89
CA GLU A 132 -7.20 -0.56 -28.08
C GLU A 132 -8.32 0.19 -28.81
N SER A 133 -9.54 -0.34 -28.84
CA SER A 133 -10.68 0.38 -29.39
C SER A 133 -11.04 1.63 -28.57
N LEU A 134 -10.98 1.56 -27.24
CA LEU A 134 -11.18 2.72 -26.36
C LEU A 134 -10.07 3.76 -26.52
N VAL A 135 -8.82 3.32 -26.69
CA VAL A 135 -7.68 4.21 -26.98
C VAL A 135 -7.89 4.95 -28.30
N SER A 136 -8.38 4.26 -29.34
CA SER A 136 -8.66 4.87 -30.64
C SER A 136 -9.86 5.82 -30.63
N GLN A 137 -10.73 5.75 -29.62
CA GLN A 137 -11.91 6.59 -29.45
C GLN A 137 -11.70 7.75 -28.46
N LEU A 138 -10.57 7.79 -27.73
CA LEU A 138 -10.22 8.93 -26.91
C LEU A 138 -9.82 10.11 -27.83
N PRO A 139 -10.46 11.28 -27.70
CA PRO A 139 -10.06 12.46 -28.46
C PRO A 139 -8.61 12.85 -28.09
N PRO A 140 -7.81 13.35 -29.05
CA PRO A 140 -6.47 13.83 -28.75
C PRO A 140 -6.56 15.00 -27.76
N GLU A 141 -5.78 14.86 -26.69
CA GLU A 141 -5.47 15.81 -25.62
C GLU A 141 -5.91 17.26 -25.91
N GLN A 142 -7.05 17.67 -25.35
CA GLN A 142 -7.39 19.09 -25.20
C GLN A 142 -7.46 19.43 -23.71
N GLU A 143 -6.46 20.22 -23.30
CA GLU A 143 -6.37 21.04 -22.09
C GLU A 143 -7.70 21.18 -21.34
N THR A 144 -7.94 20.34 -20.33
CA THR A 144 -8.94 20.63 -19.30
C THR A 144 -8.21 21.05 -18.04
N SER A 145 -7.50 22.18 -18.14
CA SER A 145 -6.95 22.92 -16.98
C SER A 145 -7.87 24.05 -16.50
N GLU A 146 -9.03 24.29 -17.12
CA GLU A 146 -9.98 25.30 -16.66
C GLU A 146 -11.40 24.75 -16.53
N GLU A 147 -12.05 25.14 -15.43
CA GLU A 147 -13.44 24.89 -15.03
C GLU A 147 -13.79 23.56 -14.35
N LEU A 148 -13.41 23.43 -13.08
CA LEU A 148 -14.24 22.71 -12.11
C LEU A 148 -15.38 23.64 -11.64
N PRO A 149 -16.67 23.36 -11.93
CA PRO A 149 -17.77 24.10 -11.34
C PRO A 149 -17.82 23.80 -9.84
N ARG A 150 -17.69 24.87 -9.05
CA ARG A 150 -17.83 24.89 -7.60
C ARG A 150 -19.24 24.43 -7.22
N TYR A 151 -19.41 23.15 -6.92
CA TYR A 151 -20.66 22.65 -6.33
C TYR A 151 -20.81 23.19 -4.90
N SER A 152 -21.64 24.23 -4.75
CA SER A 152 -22.19 24.64 -3.47
C SER A 152 -23.21 23.60 -3.00
N ILE A 153 -22.91 22.92 -1.90
CA ILE A 153 -23.87 22.07 -1.23
C ILE A 153 -24.54 22.93 -0.15
N TYR A 154 -25.82 23.23 -0.35
CA TYR A 154 -26.74 23.60 0.73
C TYR A 154 -27.06 22.36 1.58
#